data_AF-D7JBM4-F1
#
_entry.id   AF-D7JBM4-F1
#
_cell.length_a   1.000
_cell.length_b   1.000
_cell.length_c   1.000
_cell.angle_alpha   90.00
_cell.angle_beta   90.00
_cell.angle_gamma   90.00
#
_symmetry.space_group_name_H-M   'P 1'
#
loop_
_entity.id
_entity.type
_entity.pdbx_description
1 polymer ?
#
loop_
_entity_poly.entity_id
_entity_poly.type
_entity_poly.pdbx_seq_one_letter_code
_entity_poly.pdbx_strand_id
1 'polypeptide(L)'
;MGLHYNRFRYYSPDMGMYISSDPIGLAGNNPTLYGYVEDVNAWIDFWGLSDCKITQRLNELANEAIKEAKLSKKQTASIQRSLDRAAASTNPKIKAYHEMMAGKKEKMYMGTQVDTLFKRKVEADRMLKEAGVRTTPRGKFGPDVYSKDEYWDLTTETDWNRGTHQTKYDGKYGDGTGIFW
;
A
#
# COMPACT_ATOMS: atom_id res chain seq x y z
N MET A 1 -25.63 24.30 -32.03
CA MET A 1 -25.45 22.84 -31.93
C MET A 1 -23.97 22.56 -31.79
N GLY A 2 -23.50 22.43 -30.55
CA GLY A 2 -22.07 22.34 -30.22
C GLY A 2 -21.65 20.89 -30.11
N LEU A 3 -20.83 20.42 -31.05
CA LEU A 3 -20.13 19.15 -30.90
C LEU A 3 -18.92 19.35 -30.00
N HIS A 4 -18.70 18.43 -29.07
CA HIS A 4 -17.52 18.46 -28.21
C HIS A 4 -16.42 17.59 -28.83
N TYR A 5 -15.22 18.16 -28.95
CA TYR A 5 -14.07 17.44 -29.46
C TYR A 5 -13.40 16.63 -28.33
N ASN A 6 -13.33 15.31 -28.49
CA ASN A 6 -12.61 14.41 -27.58
C ASN A 6 -11.54 13.63 -28.36
N ARG A 7 -10.31 14.14 -28.33
CA ARG A 7 -9.04 13.61 -28.87
C ARG A 7 -9.05 13.13 -30.33
N PHE A 8 -9.92 12.19 -30.69
CA PHE A 8 -10.07 11.60 -32.02
C PHE A 8 -11.53 11.49 -32.49
N ARG A 9 -12.50 11.95 -31.69
CA ARG A 9 -13.94 11.85 -32.01
C ARG A 9 -14.71 13.11 -31.63
N TYR A 10 -15.86 13.28 -32.27
CA TYR A 10 -16.83 14.32 -31.94
C TYR A 10 -18.00 13.71 -31.15
N TYR A 11 -18.31 14.31 -30.01
CA TYR A 11 -19.40 13.94 -29.13
C TYR A 11 -20.59 14.88 -29.36
N SER A 12 -21.79 14.29 -29.52
CA SER A 12 -23.05 15.03 -29.59
C SER A 12 -23.71 15.04 -28.21
N PRO A 13 -23.73 16.19 -27.50
CA PRO A 13 -24.36 16.27 -26.19
C PRO A 13 -25.88 16.09 -26.27
N ASP A 14 -26.49 16.45 -27.40
CA ASP A 14 -27.93 16.30 -27.63
C ASP A 14 -28.35 14.83 -27.77
N MET A 15 -27.45 13.96 -28.27
CA MET A 15 -27.71 12.54 -28.51
C MET A 15 -27.06 11.62 -27.46
N GLY A 16 -26.18 12.14 -26.61
CA GLY A 16 -25.49 11.35 -25.58
C GLY A 16 -24.47 10.33 -26.14
N MET A 17 -23.99 10.51 -27.38
CA MET A 17 -23.17 9.52 -28.08
C MET A 17 -22.14 10.14 -29.03
N TYR A 18 -21.17 9.34 -29.47
CA TYR A 18 -20.22 9.75 -30.51
C TYR A 18 -20.86 9.67 -31.89
N ILE A 19 -20.56 10.65 -32.76
CA ILE A 19 -21.07 10.66 -34.14
C ILE A 19 -20.20 9.86 -35.11
N SER A 20 -19.08 9.32 -34.63
CA SER A 20 -18.13 8.51 -35.40
C SER A 20 -17.80 7.22 -34.66
N SER A 21 -17.72 6.10 -35.39
CA SER A 21 -17.36 4.79 -34.86
C SER A 21 -15.98 4.80 -34.19
N ASP A 22 -15.79 4.00 -33.13
CA ASP A 22 -14.49 3.89 -32.45
C ASP A 22 -13.39 3.35 -33.38
N PRO A 23 -12.25 4.07 -33.53
CA PRO A 23 -11.12 3.60 -34.33
C PRO A 23 -10.52 2.26 -33.86
N ILE A 24 -10.65 1.91 -32.58
CA ILE A 24 -10.16 0.62 -32.05
C ILE A 24 -11.14 -0.54 -32.26
N GLY A 25 -12.36 -0.24 -32.75
CA GLY A 25 -13.40 -1.22 -33.03
C GLY A 25 -13.71 -2.12 -31.83
N LEU A 26 -13.97 -3.41 -32.10
CA LEU A 26 -14.26 -4.39 -31.06
C LEU A 26 -13.06 -4.74 -30.17
N ALA A 27 -11.84 -4.31 -30.53
CA ALA A 27 -10.66 -4.52 -29.69
C ALA A 27 -10.66 -3.64 -28.42
N GLY A 28 -11.56 -2.64 -28.34
CA GLY A 28 -11.76 -1.83 -27.13
C GLY A 28 -12.58 -2.49 -26.02
N ASN A 29 -13.02 -3.75 -26.20
CA ASN A 29 -13.85 -4.49 -25.25
C ASN A 29 -15.14 -3.75 -24.79
N ASN A 30 -15.64 -2.82 -25.62
CA ASN A 30 -16.89 -2.10 -25.40
C ASN A 30 -17.94 -2.62 -26.40
N PRO A 31 -19.11 -3.11 -25.94
CA PRO A 31 -20.16 -3.60 -26.83
C PRO A 31 -20.80 -2.50 -27.69
N THR A 32 -20.60 -1.22 -27.35
CA THR A 32 -21.21 -0.08 -28.05
C THR A 32 -20.18 0.76 -28.80
N LEU A 33 -20.08 0.57 -30.12
CA LEU A 33 -19.14 1.30 -31.00
C LEU A 33 -19.34 2.83 -31.04
N TYR A 34 -20.51 3.30 -30.59
CA TYR A 34 -20.91 4.70 -30.53
C TYR A 34 -21.19 5.20 -29.10
N GLY A 35 -21.13 4.31 -28.11
CA GLY A 35 -21.55 4.62 -26.74
C GLY A 35 -20.60 5.61 -26.05
N TYR A 36 -21.20 6.50 -25.27
CA TYR A 36 -20.51 7.21 -24.20
C TYR A 36 -20.71 6.43 -22.89
N VAL A 37 -19.87 6.67 -21.88
CA VAL A 37 -19.77 5.90 -20.61
C VAL A 37 -21.14 5.43 -20.07
N GLU A 38 -21.24 4.18 -19.61
CA GLU A 38 -22.49 3.53 -19.16
C GLU A 38 -23.27 4.34 -18.09
N ASP A 39 -22.59 5.14 -17.26
CA ASP A 39 -23.21 6.08 -16.33
C ASP A 39 -22.40 7.38 -16.23
N VAL A 40 -22.99 8.48 -16.73
CA VAL A 40 -22.39 9.81 -16.78
C VAL A 40 -22.28 10.47 -15.39
N ASN A 41 -23.05 10.00 -14.40
CA ASN A 41 -23.10 10.57 -13.04
C ASN A 41 -22.27 9.81 -12.01
N ALA A 42 -21.96 8.53 -12.27
CA ALA A 42 -21.22 7.70 -11.30
C ALA A 42 -19.74 7.51 -11.66
N TRP A 43 -19.33 7.68 -12.92
CA TRP A 43 -17.97 7.33 -13.36
C TRP A 43 -17.34 8.44 -14.20
N ILE A 44 -16.71 9.38 -13.49
CA ILE A 44 -15.64 10.18 -14.08
C ILE A 44 -14.32 9.49 -13.68
N ASP A 45 -13.72 8.73 -14.61
CA ASP A 45 -12.34 8.28 -14.49
C ASP A 45 -11.47 9.00 -15.51
N PHE A 46 -10.79 10.06 -15.07
CA PHE A 46 -9.90 10.85 -15.91
C PHE A 46 -8.50 10.22 -16.09
N TRP A 47 -8.11 9.18 -15.32
CA TRP A 47 -6.69 8.77 -15.24
C TRP A 47 -6.41 7.27 -14.97
N GLY A 48 -7.41 6.41 -14.73
CA GLY A 48 -7.17 5.01 -14.34
C GLY A 48 -6.74 4.85 -12.88
N LEU A 49 -7.34 5.59 -11.95
CA LEU A 49 -6.87 5.76 -10.55
C LEU A 49 -7.52 4.81 -9.52
N SER A 50 -7.97 3.61 -9.90
CA SER A 50 -8.48 2.61 -8.95
C SER A 50 -7.44 2.31 -7.84
N ASP A 51 -6.18 2.15 -8.25
CA ASP A 51 -5.06 1.75 -7.41
C ASP A 51 -4.61 2.89 -6.47
N CYS A 52 -4.93 4.15 -6.85
CA CYS A 52 -4.70 5.32 -6.02
C CYS A 52 -5.55 5.30 -4.75
N LYS A 53 -6.80 4.82 -4.82
CA LYS A 53 -7.68 4.74 -3.63
C LYS A 53 -7.23 3.66 -2.66
N ILE A 54 -6.81 2.49 -3.17
CA ILE A 54 -6.28 1.40 -2.34
C ILE A 54 -4.99 1.87 -1.65
N THR A 55 -4.03 2.37 -2.42
CA THR A 55 -2.75 2.85 -1.90
C THR A 55 -2.93 3.98 -0.90
N GLN A 56 -3.81 4.96 -1.20
CA GLN A 56 -4.13 6.04 -0.26
C GLN A 56 -4.71 5.49 1.05
N ARG A 57 -5.66 4.56 0.96
CA ARG A 57 -6.28 3.96 2.15
C ARG A 57 -5.27 3.16 2.96
N LEU A 58 -4.40 2.40 2.33
CA LEU A 58 -3.32 1.68 3.01
C LEU A 58 -2.36 2.64 3.72
N ASN A 59 -2.01 3.76 3.11
CA ASN A 59 -1.19 4.80 3.76
C ASN A 59 -1.90 5.41 4.97
N GLU A 60 -3.20 5.67 4.91
CA GLU A 60 -3.99 6.15 6.06
C GLU A 60 -3.95 5.14 7.20
N LEU A 61 -4.22 3.87 6.92
CA LEU A 61 -4.22 2.79 7.92
C LEU A 61 -2.83 2.56 8.52
N ALA A 62 -1.77 2.69 7.73
CA ALA A 62 -0.39 2.65 8.22
C ALA A 62 -0.10 3.81 9.17
N ASN A 63 -0.48 5.04 8.80
CA ASN A 63 -0.35 6.21 9.66
C ASN A 63 -1.11 6.08 10.99
N GLU A 64 -2.32 5.51 10.97
CA GLU A 64 -3.06 5.19 12.20
C GLU A 64 -2.34 4.12 13.03
N ALA A 65 -1.85 3.06 12.40
CA ALA A 65 -1.11 2.00 13.08
C ALA A 65 0.16 2.53 13.76
N ILE A 66 0.90 3.44 13.11
CA ILE A 66 2.07 4.11 13.67
C ILE A 66 1.71 4.91 14.93
N LYS A 67 0.61 5.67 14.89
CA LYS A 67 0.14 6.47 16.03
C LYS A 67 -0.34 5.61 17.20
N GLU A 68 -0.95 4.47 16.91
CA GLU A 68 -1.51 3.56 17.92
C GLU A 68 -0.48 2.57 18.48
N ALA A 69 0.60 2.28 17.73
CA ALA A 69 1.60 1.30 18.09
C ALA A 69 2.27 1.62 19.42
N LYS A 70 2.23 0.66 20.34
CA LYS A 70 2.84 0.77 21.67
C LYS A 70 3.53 -0.53 22.04
N LEU A 71 4.71 -0.39 22.63
CA LEU A 71 5.45 -1.53 23.14
C LEU A 71 4.71 -2.17 24.32
N SER A 72 4.66 -3.50 24.33
CA SER A 72 4.18 -4.25 25.49
C SER A 72 5.14 -4.09 26.67
N LYS A 73 4.62 -4.26 27.90
CA LYS A 73 5.43 -4.25 29.13
C LYS A 73 6.66 -5.18 29.04
N LYS A 74 6.51 -6.35 28.40
CA LYS A 74 7.60 -7.31 28.20
C LYS A 74 8.68 -6.79 27.26
N GLN A 75 8.29 -6.13 26.16
CA GLN A 75 9.22 -5.53 25.20
C GLN A 75 9.97 -4.35 25.83
N THR A 76 9.25 -3.45 26.50
CA THR A 76 9.86 -2.32 27.24
C THR A 76 10.86 -2.82 28.27
N ALA A 77 10.51 -3.84 29.06
CA ALA A 77 11.44 -4.43 30.02
C ALA A 77 12.67 -5.07 29.35
N SER A 78 12.53 -5.63 28.14
CA SER A 78 13.66 -6.19 27.38
C SER A 78 14.65 -5.13 26.88
N ILE A 79 14.13 -3.98 26.45
CA ILE A 79 14.93 -2.81 26.07
C ILE A 79 15.61 -2.25 27.31
N GLN A 80 14.86 -2.03 28.39
CA GLN A 80 15.39 -1.49 29.65
C GLN A 80 16.53 -2.35 30.20
N ARG A 81 16.38 -3.68 30.22
CA ARG A 81 17.49 -4.59 30.61
C ARG A 81 18.76 -4.42 29.76
N SER A 82 18.66 -3.92 28.54
CA SER A 82 19.83 -3.64 27.69
C SER A 82 20.46 -2.30 28.09
N LEU A 83 19.63 -1.28 28.34
CA LEU A 83 20.06 0.01 28.86
C LEU A 83 20.70 -0.10 30.25
N ASP A 84 20.10 -0.88 31.16
CA ASP A 84 20.64 -1.10 32.51
C ASP A 84 22.02 -1.76 32.46
N ARG A 85 22.23 -2.71 31.54
CA ARG A 85 23.56 -3.32 31.31
C ARG A 85 24.57 -2.33 30.75
N ALA A 86 24.13 -1.42 29.88
CA ALA A 86 24.99 -0.37 29.37
C ALA A 86 25.40 0.60 30.48
N ALA A 87 24.44 1.02 31.30
CA ALA A 87 24.65 1.92 32.43
C ALA A 87 25.56 1.32 33.52
N ALA A 88 25.44 0.02 33.76
CA ALA A 88 26.29 -0.70 34.72
C ALA A 88 27.71 -0.96 34.20
N SER A 89 27.98 -0.77 32.90
CA SER A 89 29.30 -1.06 32.32
C SER A 89 30.22 0.17 32.34
N THR A 90 31.39 0.02 32.95
CA THR A 90 32.49 0.98 32.88
C THR A 90 33.30 0.89 31.59
N ASN A 91 33.17 -0.21 30.83
CA ASN A 91 33.88 -0.37 29.55
C ASN A 91 33.09 0.31 28.41
N PRO A 92 33.68 1.32 27.72
CA PRO A 92 32.98 2.09 26.71
C PRO A 92 32.51 1.24 25.52
N LYS A 93 33.23 0.18 25.16
CA LYS A 93 32.83 -0.72 24.05
C LYS A 93 31.59 -1.54 24.41
N ILE A 94 31.53 -2.06 25.64
CA ILE A 94 30.40 -2.86 26.13
C ILE A 94 29.17 -1.97 26.31
N LYS A 95 29.36 -0.76 26.84
CA LYS A 95 28.31 0.26 26.94
C LYS A 95 27.70 0.56 25.57
N ALA A 96 28.52 0.94 24.58
CA ALA A 96 28.06 1.25 23.23
C ALA A 96 27.33 0.06 22.56
N TYR A 97 27.83 -1.16 22.75
CA TYR A 97 27.17 -2.36 22.24
C TYR A 97 25.76 -2.53 22.81
N HIS A 98 25.59 -2.38 24.13
CA HIS A 98 24.29 -2.56 24.77
C HIS A 98 23.30 -1.43 24.47
N GLU A 99 23.78 -0.18 24.32
CA GLU A 99 22.98 0.96 23.84
C GLU A 99 22.50 0.72 22.41
N MET A 100 23.41 0.33 21.50
CA MET A 100 23.07 -0.02 20.12
C MET A 100 22.04 -1.17 20.08
N MET A 101 22.22 -2.20 20.91
CA MET A 101 21.28 -3.32 20.99
C MET A 101 19.92 -2.91 21.55
N ALA A 102 19.85 -1.95 22.48
CA ALA A 102 18.59 -1.40 22.97
C ALA A 102 17.83 -0.71 21.83
N GLY A 103 18.49 0.19 21.08
CA GLY A 103 17.89 0.86 19.93
C GLY A 103 17.46 -0.11 18.82
N LYS A 104 18.27 -1.14 18.54
CA LYS A 104 17.91 -2.19 17.57
C LYS A 104 16.66 -2.97 17.99
N LYS A 105 16.54 -3.30 19.28
CA LYS A 105 15.35 -3.97 19.83
C LYS A 105 14.12 -3.09 19.76
N GLU A 106 14.26 -1.81 20.12
CA GLU A 106 13.16 -0.85 20.06
C GLU A 106 12.60 -0.75 18.64
N LYS A 107 13.45 -0.51 17.64
CA LYS A 107 13.04 -0.47 16.23
C LYS A 107 12.36 -1.75 15.78
N MET A 108 12.95 -2.91 16.10
CA MET A 108 12.40 -4.22 15.75
C MET A 108 11.02 -4.45 16.38
N TYR A 109 10.88 -4.17 17.67
CA TYR A 109 9.62 -4.35 18.38
C TYR A 109 8.55 -3.38 17.90
N MET A 110 8.92 -2.11 17.68
CA MET A 110 8.00 -1.11 17.15
C MET A 110 7.51 -1.52 15.76
N GLY A 111 8.41 -1.88 14.85
CA GLY A 111 8.01 -2.35 13.51
C GLY A 111 7.08 -3.55 13.58
N THR A 112 7.31 -4.48 14.52
CA THR A 112 6.37 -5.60 14.74
C THR A 112 5.00 -5.12 15.23
N GLN A 113 4.93 -4.09 16.08
CA GLN A 113 3.65 -3.54 16.55
C GLN A 113 2.90 -2.84 15.41
N VAL A 114 3.60 -2.00 14.64
CA VAL A 114 3.02 -1.30 13.49
C VAL A 114 2.51 -2.31 12.46
N ASP A 115 3.33 -3.29 12.07
CA ASP A 115 2.93 -4.36 11.13
C ASP A 115 1.67 -5.11 11.59
N THR A 116 1.64 -5.52 12.85
CA THR A 116 0.49 -6.26 13.41
C THR A 116 -0.79 -5.43 13.40
N LEU A 117 -0.69 -4.15 13.78
CA LEU A 117 -1.84 -3.23 13.80
C LEU A 117 -2.30 -2.88 12.39
N PHE A 118 -1.35 -2.62 11.49
CA PHE A 118 -1.61 -2.33 10.08
C PHE A 118 -2.37 -3.47 9.42
N LYS A 119 -1.86 -4.72 9.48
CA LYS A 119 -2.55 -5.89 8.92
C LYS A 119 -3.94 -6.10 9.50
N ARG A 120 -4.11 -5.91 10.82
CA ARG A 120 -5.43 -5.99 11.46
C ARG A 120 -6.39 -4.93 10.92
N LYS A 121 -5.93 -3.70 10.73
CA LYS A 121 -6.74 -2.60 10.17
C LYS A 121 -7.12 -2.89 8.72
N VAL A 122 -6.18 -3.38 7.91
CA VAL A 122 -6.44 -3.79 6.51
C VAL A 122 -7.49 -4.90 6.44
N GLU A 123 -7.38 -5.94 7.28
CA GLU A 123 -8.36 -7.04 7.34
C GLU A 123 -9.76 -6.60 7.77
N ALA A 124 -9.84 -5.56 8.61
CA ALA A 124 -11.09 -5.00 9.10
C ALA A 124 -11.72 -3.98 8.12
N ASP A 125 -10.97 -3.48 7.14
CA ASP A 125 -11.44 -2.46 6.21
C ASP A 125 -12.31 -3.08 5.11
N ARG A 126 -13.58 -2.67 5.11
CA ARG A 126 -14.58 -3.20 4.17
C ARG A 126 -14.26 -2.85 2.72
N MET A 127 -13.78 -1.63 2.46
CA MET A 127 -13.45 -1.18 1.09
C MET A 127 -12.32 -2.03 0.51
N LEU A 128 -11.25 -2.24 1.28
CA LEU A 128 -10.11 -3.05 0.84
C LEU A 128 -10.53 -4.50 0.59
N LYS A 129 -11.37 -5.06 1.47
CA LYS A 129 -11.89 -6.42 1.30
C LYS A 129 -12.77 -6.57 0.05
N GLU A 130 -13.65 -5.60 -0.23
CA GLU A 130 -14.49 -5.58 -1.43
C GLU A 130 -13.64 -5.40 -2.70
N ALA A 131 -12.54 -4.64 -2.62
CA ALA A 131 -11.56 -4.49 -3.69
C ALA A 131 -10.66 -5.75 -3.90
N GLY A 132 -10.87 -6.81 -3.12
CA GLY A 132 -10.11 -8.07 -3.25
C GLY A 132 -8.71 -8.02 -2.65
N VAL A 133 -8.39 -6.99 -1.86
CA VAL A 133 -7.11 -6.85 -1.14
C VAL A 133 -7.05 -7.86 0.00
N ARG A 134 -5.89 -8.49 0.16
CA ARG A 134 -5.62 -9.54 1.16
C ARG A 134 -4.34 -9.24 1.91
N THR A 135 -4.27 -9.71 3.15
CA THR A 135 -3.04 -9.72 3.95
C THR A 135 -2.34 -11.07 3.85
N THR A 136 -1.02 -11.07 3.97
CA THR A 136 -0.27 -12.33 4.10
C THR A 136 -0.34 -12.84 5.54
N PRO A 137 -0.81 -14.09 5.77
CA PRO A 137 -0.86 -14.66 7.11
C PRO A 137 0.52 -14.75 7.75
N ARG A 138 0.56 -14.60 9.07
CA ARG A 138 1.81 -14.69 9.83
C ARG A 138 2.53 -16.02 9.58
N GLY A 139 3.82 -15.93 9.26
CA GLY A 139 4.67 -17.10 9.00
C GLY A 139 4.57 -17.68 7.59
N LYS A 140 3.78 -17.06 6.71
CA LYS A 140 3.80 -17.34 5.27
C LYS A 140 4.72 -16.35 4.57
N PHE A 141 5.33 -16.82 3.49
CA PHE A 141 6.10 -15.97 2.58
C PHE A 141 5.13 -15.13 1.74
N GLY A 142 5.36 -13.83 1.68
CA GLY A 142 4.59 -12.89 0.88
C GLY A 142 4.78 -11.46 1.37
N PRO A 143 4.35 -10.48 0.58
CA PRO A 143 4.29 -9.06 0.98
C PRO A 143 3.25 -8.87 2.08
N ASP A 144 3.27 -7.73 2.77
CA ASP A 144 2.31 -7.49 3.85
C ASP A 144 0.86 -7.50 3.39
N VAL A 145 0.61 -6.90 2.22
CA VAL A 145 -0.69 -6.77 1.58
C VAL A 145 -0.55 -7.05 0.08
N TYR A 146 -1.52 -7.72 -0.53
CA TYR A 146 -1.51 -8.00 -1.97
C TYR A 146 -2.93 -8.05 -2.54
N SER A 147 -3.03 -7.77 -3.83
CA SER A 147 -4.20 -8.02 -4.66
C SER A 147 -3.83 -9.04 -5.74
N LYS A 148 -4.57 -9.09 -6.85
CA LYS A 148 -4.35 -10.07 -7.91
C LYS A 148 -2.98 -9.90 -8.59
N ASP A 149 -2.65 -8.67 -8.99
CA ASP A 149 -1.47 -8.34 -9.80
C ASP A 149 -0.68 -7.16 -9.19
N GLU A 150 -0.92 -6.84 -7.91
CA GLU A 150 -0.21 -5.79 -7.18
C GLU A 150 0.08 -6.21 -5.74
N TYR A 151 1.10 -5.60 -5.14
CA TYR A 151 1.37 -5.73 -3.71
C TYR A 151 1.82 -4.45 -3.03
N TRP A 152 1.58 -4.40 -1.73
CA TRP A 152 2.02 -3.34 -0.85
C TRP A 152 2.78 -3.91 0.34
N ASP A 153 3.91 -3.29 0.64
CA ASP A 153 4.79 -3.74 1.72
C ASP A 153 5.07 -2.59 2.70
N LEU A 154 4.84 -2.85 3.99
CA LEU A 154 5.07 -1.87 5.05
C LEU A 154 6.55 -1.87 5.40
N THR A 155 7.27 -0.85 4.95
CA THR A 155 8.73 -0.83 5.01
C THR A 155 9.28 0.58 5.24
N THR A 156 10.60 0.71 5.35
CA THR A 156 11.24 2.03 5.35
C THR A 156 11.62 2.43 3.93
N GLU A 157 11.60 3.72 3.63
CA GLU A 157 12.01 4.23 2.31
C GLU A 157 13.44 3.77 1.95
N THR A 158 14.34 3.73 2.94
CA THR A 158 15.70 3.22 2.76
C THR A 158 15.72 1.75 2.37
N ASP A 159 14.90 0.91 2.99
CA ASP A 159 14.84 -0.53 2.70
C ASP A 159 14.12 -0.84 1.37
N TRP A 160 13.14 -0.02 1.00
CA TRP A 160 12.48 -0.09 -0.31
C TRP A 160 13.43 0.26 -1.44
N ASN A 161 14.20 1.35 -1.29
CA ASN A 161 15.16 1.82 -2.30
C ASN A 161 16.34 0.86 -2.52
N ARG A 162 16.55 -0.11 -1.61
CA ARG A 162 17.52 -1.20 -1.83
C ARG A 162 17.07 -2.21 -2.89
N GLY A 163 15.81 -2.19 -3.33
CA GLY A 163 15.31 -3.09 -4.37
C GLY A 163 15.04 -4.53 -3.91
N THR A 164 15.23 -4.83 -2.62
CA THR A 164 15.16 -6.22 -2.12
C THR A 164 13.75 -6.76 -2.02
N HIS A 165 12.73 -5.90 -1.96
CA HIS A 165 11.32 -6.32 -1.88
C HIS A 165 10.80 -6.68 -3.27
N GLN A 166 11.08 -5.80 -4.23
CA GLN A 166 10.81 -5.96 -5.66
C GLN A 166 11.37 -7.29 -6.17
N THR A 167 12.66 -7.52 -5.93
CA THR A 167 13.35 -8.77 -6.30
C THR A 167 12.69 -10.02 -5.70
N LYS A 168 12.06 -9.93 -4.51
CA LYS A 168 11.42 -11.07 -3.85
C LYS A 168 10.01 -11.35 -4.35
N TYR A 169 9.27 -10.31 -4.73
CA TYR A 169 7.81 -10.38 -4.87
C TYR A 169 7.31 -10.10 -6.29
N ASP A 170 7.98 -9.29 -7.10
CA ASP A 170 7.46 -8.86 -8.41
C ASP A 170 7.06 -10.04 -9.30
N GLY A 171 7.92 -11.06 -9.39
CA GLY A 171 7.67 -12.25 -10.20
C GLY A 171 6.52 -13.16 -9.71
N LYS A 172 5.91 -12.85 -8.55
CA LYS A 172 4.82 -13.64 -7.95
C LYS A 172 3.56 -12.84 -7.67
N TYR A 173 3.70 -11.54 -7.41
CA TYR A 173 2.62 -10.67 -6.94
C TYR A 173 2.41 -9.44 -7.84
N GLY A 174 3.17 -9.29 -8.93
CA GLY A 174 3.04 -8.17 -9.85
C GLY A 174 3.68 -6.89 -9.32
N ASP A 175 3.06 -5.75 -9.57
CA ASP A 175 3.69 -4.45 -9.30
C ASP A 175 3.67 -4.09 -7.82
N GLY A 176 4.84 -3.69 -7.31
CA GLY A 176 5.05 -3.39 -5.90
C GLY A 176 4.97 -1.91 -5.55
N THR A 177 4.28 -1.58 -4.46
CA THR A 177 4.27 -0.24 -3.86
C THR A 177 4.71 -0.28 -2.39
N GLY A 178 5.65 0.58 -2.02
CA GLY A 178 6.07 0.74 -0.62
C GLY A 178 5.06 1.57 0.18
N ILE A 179 4.66 1.07 1.35
CA ILE A 179 3.93 1.84 2.36
C ILE A 179 4.90 2.18 3.48
N PHE A 180 5.17 3.47 3.69
CA PHE A 180 6.29 3.90 4.52
C PHE A 180 5.88 4.25 5.96
N TRP A 181 6.73 3.88 6.91
CA TRP A 181 6.56 4.17 8.34
C TRP A 181 7.84 4.62 9.03
#